data_AF-A0A8T3TGX0-F1
#
_entry.id   AF-A0A8T3TGX0-F1
#
_cell.length_a   1.000
_cell.length_b   1.000
_cell.length_c   1.000
_cell.angle_alpha   90.00
_cell.angle_beta   90.00
_cell.angle_gamma   90.00
#
_symmetry.space_group_name_H-M   'P 1'
#
loop_
_entity.id
_entity.type
_entity.pdbx_description
1 polymer ?
#
loop_
_entity_poly.entity_id
_entity_poly.type
_entity_poly.pdbx_seq_one_letter_code
_entity_poly.pdbx_strand_id
1 'polypeptide(L)'
;MLLSIIYGVVFALAVQNIALLRTSGPATIIAATLFGIALWFVNINVLAVPIGRPWFAMGPPIPPFIYHAIFFGPPLGLYFAGQQRFASR
;
A
#
# COMPACT_ATOMS: atom_id res chain seq x y z
N MET A 1 -11.37 -2.67 1.18
CA MET A 1 -10.97 -4.09 1.00
C MET A 1 -10.89 -4.47 -0.47
N LEU A 2 -11.97 -4.38 -1.25
CA LEU A 2 -11.91 -4.71 -2.69
C LEU A 2 -10.86 -3.89 -3.47
N LEU A 3 -10.80 -2.57 -3.26
CA LEU A 3 -9.82 -1.72 -3.92
C LEU A 3 -8.37 -2.15 -3.60
N SER A 4 -8.08 -2.47 -2.34
CA SER A 4 -6.76 -2.96 -1.91
C SER A 4 -6.39 -4.28 -2.57
N ILE A 5 -7.36 -5.19 -2.77
CA ILE A 5 -7.15 -6.47 -3.48
C ILE A 5 -6.78 -6.20 -4.94
N ILE A 6 -7.56 -5.38 -5.65
CA ILE A 6 -7.29 -5.02 -7.04
C ILE A 6 -5.89 -4.40 -7.17
N TYR A 7 -5.56 -3.49 -6.27
CA TYR A 7 -4.27 -2.81 -6.26
C TYR A 7 -3.10 -3.78 -6.03
N GLY A 8 -3.27 -4.73 -5.09
CA GLY A 8 -2.29 -5.79 -4.85
C GLY A 8 -2.09 -6.69 -6.06
N VAL A 9 -3.17 -7.08 -6.75
CA VAL A 9 -3.10 -7.88 -7.98
C VAL A 9 -2.34 -7.12 -9.07
N VAL A 10 -2.69 -5.85 -9.32
CA VAL A 10 -2.00 -5.02 -10.32
C VAL A 10 -0.52 -4.86 -10.00
N PHE A 11 -0.18 -4.62 -8.73
CA PHE A 11 1.22 -4.51 -8.30
C PHE A 11 1.99 -5.83 -8.49
N ALA A 12 1.39 -6.96 -8.10
CA ALA A 12 2.00 -8.27 -8.29
C ALA A 12 2.25 -8.57 -9.77
N LEU A 13 1.30 -8.24 -10.66
CA LEU A 13 1.47 -8.37 -12.10
C LEU A 13 2.59 -7.45 -12.61
N ALA A 14 2.71 -6.23 -12.09
CA ALA A 14 3.79 -5.31 -12.45
C ALA A 14 5.17 -5.87 -12.06
N VAL A 15 5.32 -6.40 -10.84
CA VAL A 15 6.56 -7.02 -10.38
C VAL A 15 6.93 -8.25 -11.22
N GLN A 16 5.94 -9.07 -11.61
CA GLN A 16 6.19 -10.25 -12.45
C GLN A 16 6.66 -9.89 -13.86
N ASN A 17 6.13 -8.81 -14.46
CA ASN A 17 6.38 -8.47 -15.86
C ASN A 17 7.52 -7.44 -16.07
N ILE A 18 7.86 -6.63 -15.06
CA ILE A 18 8.90 -5.61 -15.17
C ILE A 18 10.21 -6.13 -14.59
N ALA A 19 11.20 -6.36 -15.46
CA ALA A 19 12.49 -6.93 -15.07
C ALA A 19 13.18 -6.16 -13.93
N LEU A 20 13.17 -4.82 -13.98
CA LEU A 20 13.75 -3.96 -12.94
C LEU A 20 13.14 -4.20 -11.56
N LEU A 21 11.82 -4.37 -11.47
CA LEU A 21 11.11 -4.59 -10.21
C LEU A 21 11.32 -5.99 -9.65
N ARG A 22 11.67 -6.96 -10.51
CA ARG A 22 11.93 -8.34 -10.12
C ARG A 22 13.37 -8.53 -9.63
N THR A 23 14.32 -7.82 -10.23
CA THR A 23 15.76 -8.02 -9.97
C THR A 23 16.34 -7.03 -8.97
N SER A 24 15.71 -5.86 -8.77
CA SER A 24 16.20 -4.82 -7.87
C SER A 24 15.25 -4.61 -6.69
N GLY A 25 15.63 -5.16 -5.52
CA GLY A 25 14.90 -4.95 -4.27
C GLY A 25 14.63 -3.46 -3.94
N PRO A 26 15.61 -2.54 -4.09
CA PRO A 26 15.37 -1.12 -3.92
C PRO A 26 14.30 -0.57 -4.87
N ALA A 27 14.32 -0.97 -6.14
CA ALA A 27 13.31 -0.53 -7.10
C ALA A 27 11.91 -1.07 -6.74
N THR A 28 11.81 -2.32 -6.27
CA THR A 28 10.57 -2.89 -5.75
C THR A 28 10.04 -2.12 -4.55
N ILE A 29 10.90 -1.75 -3.60
CA ILE A 29 10.51 -1.00 -2.40
C ILE A 29 9.99 0.39 -2.77
N ILE A 30 10.71 1.10 -3.65
CA ILE A 30 10.27 2.42 -4.13
C ILE A 30 8.92 2.29 -4.86
N ALA A 31 8.80 1.34 -5.78
CA ALA A 31 7.57 1.12 -6.52
C ALA A 31 6.39 0.76 -5.59
N ALA A 32 6.59 -0.15 -4.64
CA ALA A 32 5.58 -0.53 -3.64
C ALA A 32 5.15 0.67 -2.79
N THR A 33 6.09 1.53 -2.42
CA THR A 33 5.82 2.75 -1.63
C THR A 33 4.97 3.73 -2.44
N LEU A 34 5.34 4.01 -3.69
CA LEU A 34 4.57 4.88 -4.58
C LEU A 34 3.17 4.32 -4.86
N PHE A 35 3.07 3.00 -5.09
CA PHE A 35 1.79 2.34 -5.28
C PHE A 35 0.92 2.48 -4.02
N GLY A 36 1.46 2.18 -2.83
CA GLY A 36 0.75 2.34 -1.56
C GLY A 36 0.25 3.77 -1.32
N ILE A 37 1.06 4.78 -1.63
CA ILE A 37 0.68 6.20 -1.53
C ILE A 37 -0.47 6.52 -2.50
N ALA A 38 -0.39 6.07 -3.75
CA ALA A 38 -1.44 6.31 -4.74
C ALA A 38 -2.77 5.64 -4.35
N LEU A 39 -2.76 4.40 -3.88
CA LEU A 39 -3.95 3.72 -3.34
C LEU A 39 -4.54 4.49 -2.16
N TRP A 40 -3.68 5.00 -1.28
CA TRP A 40 -4.09 5.81 -0.15
C TRP A 40 -4.77 7.12 -0.59
N PHE A 41 -4.20 7.85 -1.55
CA PHE A 41 -4.80 9.04 -2.13
C PHE A 41 -6.17 8.77 -2.76
N VAL A 42 -6.30 7.68 -3.51
CA VAL A 42 -7.57 7.29 -4.13
C VAL A 42 -8.62 6.96 -3.06
N ASN A 43 -8.26 6.21 -2.01
CA ASN A 43 -9.20 5.91 -0.93
C ASN A 43 -9.72 7.17 -0.24
N ILE A 44 -8.87 8.16 0.02
CA ILE A 44 -9.29 9.38 0.70
C ILE A 44 -10.13 10.27 -0.23
N ASN A 45 -9.64 10.57 -1.43
CA ASN A 45 -10.26 11.60 -2.28
C ASN A 45 -11.42 11.07 -3.13
N VAL A 46 -11.35 9.81 -3.57
CA VAL A 46 -12.35 9.22 -4.48
C VAL A 46 -13.42 8.44 -3.71
N LEU A 47 -13.06 7.82 -2.58
CA LEU A 47 -14.03 7.04 -1.80
C LEU A 47 -14.49 7.79 -0.55
N ALA A 48 -13.60 8.34 0.27
CA ALA A 48 -14.02 8.92 1.55
C ALA A 48 -14.76 10.26 1.41
N VAL A 49 -14.30 11.16 0.54
CA VAL A 49 -14.93 12.48 0.31
C VAL A 49 -16.35 12.35 -0.27
N PRO A 50 -16.60 11.57 -1.34
CA PRO A 50 -17.95 11.49 -1.94
C PRO A 50 -18.95 10.70 -1.09
N ILE A 51 -18.48 9.77 -0.25
CA ILE A 51 -19.33 8.97 0.64
C ILE A 51 -19.68 9.76 1.94
N GLY A 52 -19.28 11.03 2.03
CA GLY A 52 -19.73 11.93 3.09
C GLY A 52 -19.26 11.54 4.48
N ARG A 53 -18.17 10.77 4.60
CA ARG A 53 -17.61 10.41 5.91
C ARG A 53 -16.47 11.37 6.27
N PRO A 54 -16.69 12.32 7.19
CA PRO A 54 -15.70 13.33 7.51
C PRO A 54 -14.74 12.78 8.58
N TRP A 55 -14.10 11.65 8.31
CA TRP A 55 -13.12 11.05 9.25
C TRP A 55 -11.98 12.03 9.59
N PHE A 56 -11.74 13.01 8.72
CA PHE A 56 -10.82 14.14 8.94
C PHE A 56 -11.43 15.34 9.69
N ALA A 57 -12.76 15.41 9.85
CA ALA A 57 -13.43 16.51 10.56
C ALA A 57 -14.01 16.12 11.93
N MET A 58 -13.93 14.84 12.34
CA MET A 58 -14.51 14.34 13.60
C MET A 58 -13.52 14.23 14.79
N GLY A 59 -12.29 14.72 14.66
CA GLY A 59 -11.30 14.71 15.76
C GLY A 59 -10.03 15.48 15.40
N PRO A 60 -9.06 15.63 16.34
CA PRO A 60 -7.79 16.28 16.03
C PRO A 60 -7.18 15.62 14.77
N PRO A 61 -6.73 16.40 13.77
CA PRO A 61 -6.51 15.89 12.41
C PRO A 61 -5.29 14.96 12.24
N ILE A 62 -4.39 14.94 13.22
CA ILE A 62 -3.06 14.32 13.10
C ILE A 62 -3.05 12.82 13.43
N PRO A 63 -3.68 12.34 14.52
CA PRO A 63 -3.59 10.92 14.89
C PRO A 63 -4.12 9.93 13.83
N PRO A 64 -5.31 10.14 13.20
CA PRO A 64 -5.84 9.17 12.22
C PRO A 64 -4.95 9.01 10.99
N PHE A 65 -4.31 10.10 10.56
CA PHE A 65 -3.41 10.15 9.41
C PHE A 65 -2.17 9.27 9.63
N ILE A 66 -1.51 9.43 10.78
CA ILE A 66 -0.31 8.68 11.13
C ILE A 66 -0.64 7.19 11.31
N TYR A 67 -1.76 6.87 11.98
CA TYR A 67 -2.16 5.48 12.20
C TYR A 67 -2.46 4.75 10.88
N HIS A 68 -3.13 5.39 9.92
CA HIS A 68 -3.44 4.76 8.64
C HIS A 68 -2.20 4.58 7.74
N ALA A 69 -1.24 5.51 7.77
CA ALA A 69 -0.02 5.40 6.99
C ALA A 69 0.95 4.34 7.53
N ILE A 70 1.12 4.28 8.86
CA ILE A 70 2.15 3.44 9.50
C ILE A 70 1.68 2.01 9.80
N PHE A 71 0.39 1.77 10.08
CA PHE A 71 -0.06 0.44 10.51
C PHE A 71 -0.53 -0.49 9.39
N PHE A 72 -0.71 -0.01 8.16
CA PHE A 72 -1.14 -0.87 7.05
C PHE A 72 0.00 -1.26 6.10
N GLY A 73 1.00 -0.42 5.86
CA GLY A 73 2.08 -0.69 4.90
C GLY A 73 3.22 -1.58 5.46
N PRO A 74 3.91 -1.14 6.53
CA PRO A 74 5.04 -1.87 7.11
C PRO A 74 4.75 -3.33 7.52
N PRO A 75 3.61 -3.68 8.16
CA PRO A 75 3.34 -5.07 8.52
C PRO A 75 3.21 -6.00 7.30
N LEU A 76 2.59 -5.52 6.21
CA LEU A 76 2.48 -6.27 4.95
C LEU A 76 3.83 -6.43 4.26
N GLY A 77 4.66 -5.38 4.26
CA GLY A 77 6.02 -5.45 3.73
C GLY A 77 6.89 -6.45 4.49
N LEU A 78 6.81 -6.46 5.82
CA LEU A 78 7.50 -7.43 6.67
C LEU A 78 7.00 -8.85 6.45
N TYR A 79 5.68 -9.05 6.32
CA TYR A 79 5.10 -10.36 6.00
C TYR A 79 5.64 -10.91 4.67
N PHE A 80 5.62 -10.10 3.61
CA PHE A 80 6.12 -10.51 2.29
C PHE A 80 7.64 -10.79 2.30
N ALA A 81 8.42 -9.93 2.93
CA ALA A 81 9.87 -10.16 3.11
C ALA A 81 10.16 -11.44 3.92
N GLY A 82 9.31 -11.74 4.92
CA GLY A 82 9.33 -13.01 5.64
C GLY A 82 9.09 -14.20 4.72
N GLN A 83 8.03 -14.16 3.90
CA GLN A 83 7.70 -15.25 2.97
C GLN A 83 8.83 -15.52 1.96
N GLN A 84 9.47 -14.48 1.43
CA GLN A 84 10.61 -14.64 0.51
C GLN A 84 11.80 -15.35 1.16
N ARG A 85 12.09 -15.08 2.43
CA ARG A 85 13.18 -15.74 3.18
C ARG A 85 12.93 -17.23 3.44
N PHE A 86 11.67 -17.63 3.62
CA PHE A 86 11.32 -19.04 3.84
C PHE A 86 11.25 -19.84 2.54
N ALA A 87 10.90 -19.21 1.42
CA ALA A 87 10.84 -19.87 0.11
C ALA A 87 12.23 -20.17 -0.51
N SER A 88 13.30 -19.56 0.02
CA SER A 88 14.68 -19.71 -0.46
C SER A 88 15.53 -20.72 0.35
N ARG A 89 14.91 -21.54 1.20
CA ARG A 89 15.53 -22.66 1.93
C ARG A 89 14.93 -23.97 1.46
#